data_AF-A0A9D6N6B6-F1
#
_entry.id   AF-A0A9D6N6B6-F1
#
_cell.length_a   1.000
_cell.length_b   1.000
_cell.length_c   1.000
_cell.angle_alpha   90.00
_cell.angle_beta   90.00
_cell.angle_gamma   90.00
#
_symmetry.space_group_name_H-M   'P 1'
#
loop_
_entity.id
_entity.type
_entity.pdbx_description
1 polymer ?
#
loop_
_entity_poly.entity_id
_entity_poly.type
_entity_poly.pdbx_seq_one_letter_code
_entity_poly.pdbx_strand_id
1 'polypeptide(L)'
;MRIIGGMAAGRLLKVPQGYDVRPTPDLVRQAIFNSLGARIEGARVLDLFSGSGAIGLECLSRGASRVVSVEKAQRHAAMIRQNLEQSGLPAGCHELRVQDVLTLIHQLAAANTEAFDLIIADPPFGEKNVGKRSRSLSQRLLDDAYLPRILKSTGVFVLGHTRRDTLTFPENWLRVKEMKHGDSMMEFLNAPAISPPDGETSASPPTNGPPSPADDAPRDPADR
;
A
#
# COMPACT_ATOMS: atom_id res chain seq x y z
N MET A 1 -5.76 -12.80 20.73
CA MET A 1 -5.88 -11.60 19.87
C MET A 1 -7.29 -11.55 19.29
N ARG A 2 -7.80 -10.37 18.93
CA ARG A 2 -9.10 -10.20 18.28
C ARG A 2 -9.07 -9.12 17.19
N ILE A 3 -10.08 -9.11 16.32
CA ILE A 3 -10.42 -7.98 15.46
C ILE A 3 -11.01 -6.88 16.37
N ILE A 4 -10.56 -5.65 16.18
CA ILE A 4 -10.79 -4.53 17.10
C ILE A 4 -12.00 -3.71 16.68
N GLY A 5 -12.13 -3.36 15.40
CA GLY A 5 -13.20 -2.52 14.87
C GLY A 5 -13.77 -3.02 13.54
N GLY A 6 -14.83 -2.35 13.08
CA GLY A 6 -15.53 -2.71 11.85
C GLY A 6 -16.56 -3.84 12.02
N MET A 7 -17.02 -4.42 10.91
CA MET A 7 -18.13 -5.39 10.90
C MET A 7 -17.82 -6.72 11.60
N ALA A 8 -16.54 -7.08 11.71
CA ALA A 8 -16.07 -8.29 12.38
C ALA A 8 -15.45 -7.99 13.77
N ALA A 9 -15.71 -6.81 14.32
CA ALA A 9 -15.21 -6.41 15.64
C ALA A 9 -15.52 -7.45 16.73
N GLY A 10 -14.56 -7.69 17.62
CA GLY A 10 -14.67 -8.63 18.73
C GLY A 10 -14.32 -10.08 18.38
N ARG A 11 -14.32 -10.46 17.09
CA ARG A 11 -14.01 -11.84 16.67
C ARG A 11 -12.59 -12.24 17.05
N LEU A 12 -12.46 -13.43 17.64
CA LEU A 12 -11.19 -13.97 18.07
C LEU A 12 -10.36 -14.43 16.87
N LEU A 13 -9.06 -14.17 16.94
CA LEU A 13 -8.09 -14.64 15.96
C LEU A 13 -7.22 -15.72 16.59
N LYS A 14 -7.07 -16.83 15.88
CA LYS A 14 -6.00 -17.79 16.15
C LYS A 14 -4.66 -17.12 15.89
N VAL A 15 -3.72 -17.32 16.80
CA VAL A 15 -2.36 -16.80 16.70
C VAL A 15 -1.36 -17.93 16.97
N PRO A 16 -0.15 -17.88 16.39
CA PRO A 16 0.88 -18.88 16.69
C PRO A 16 1.16 -18.92 18.18
N GLN A 17 1.29 -20.13 18.73
CA GLN A 17 1.73 -20.33 20.11
C GLN A 17 3.26 -20.28 20.15
N GLY A 18 3.83 -19.52 21.08
CA GLY A 18 5.28 -19.40 21.29
C GLY A 18 5.82 -17.98 21.18
N TYR A 19 7.12 -17.82 21.44
CA TYR A 19 7.83 -16.53 21.37
C TYR A 19 8.31 -16.17 19.95
N ASP A 20 8.11 -17.06 18.97
CA ASP A 20 8.61 -16.90 17.60
C ASP A 20 7.98 -15.72 16.84
N VAL A 21 6.81 -15.25 17.32
CA VAL A 21 6.13 -14.08 16.76
C VAL A 21 5.76 -13.18 17.92
N ARG A 22 6.31 -11.96 17.96
CA ARG A 22 5.82 -10.91 18.85
C ARG A 22 4.61 -10.26 18.17
N PRO A 23 3.36 -10.55 18.60
CA PRO A 23 2.21 -9.89 18.01
C PRO A 23 2.29 -8.38 18.22
N THR A 24 2.01 -7.61 17.17
CA THR A 24 1.79 -6.17 17.27
C THR A 24 0.68 -5.94 18.31
N PRO A 25 0.95 -5.24 19.43
CA PRO A 25 -0.03 -5.10 20.51
C PRO A 25 -1.33 -4.48 20.01
N ASP A 26 -2.47 -4.87 20.58
CA ASP A 26 -3.79 -4.35 20.19
C ASP A 26 -3.85 -2.82 20.24
N LEU A 27 -3.16 -2.19 21.21
CA LEU A 27 -3.04 -0.72 21.30
C LEU A 27 -2.28 -0.11 20.11
N VAL A 28 -1.22 -0.76 19.64
CA VAL A 28 -0.45 -0.31 18.48
C VAL A 28 -1.29 -0.45 17.22
N ARG A 29 -1.95 -1.60 17.03
CA ARG A 29 -2.88 -1.82 15.92
C ARG A 29 -4.01 -0.78 15.93
N GLN A 30 -4.69 -0.60 17.06
CA GLN A 30 -5.74 0.40 17.21
C GLN A 30 -5.24 1.80 16.83
N ALA A 31 -4.04 2.18 17.26
CA ALA A 31 -3.47 3.49 16.93
C ALA A 31 -3.16 3.62 15.42
N ILE A 32 -2.69 2.56 14.76
CA ILE A 32 -2.49 2.53 13.30
C ILE A 32 -3.83 2.76 12.61
N PHE A 33 -4.86 1.98 12.96
CA PHE A 33 -6.18 2.07 12.33
C PHE A 33 -6.89 3.40 12.62
N ASN A 34 -6.69 3.99 13.80
CA ASN A 34 -7.16 5.36 14.10
C ASN A 34 -6.47 6.41 13.24
N SER A 35 -5.18 6.23 12.94
CA SER A 35 -4.41 7.15 12.11
C SER A 35 -4.77 7.04 10.63
N LEU A 36 -5.08 5.83 10.16
CA LEU A 36 -5.56 5.59 8.81
C LEU A 36 -6.99 6.13 8.61
N GLY A 37 -7.87 5.94 9.60
CA GLY A 37 -9.23 6.48 9.59
C GLY A 37 -10.00 6.10 8.32
N ALA A 38 -10.59 7.09 7.66
CA ALA A 38 -11.38 6.91 6.44
C ALA A 38 -10.59 6.38 5.23
N ARG A 39 -9.24 6.35 5.28
CA ARG A 39 -8.41 5.85 4.18
C ARG A 39 -8.56 4.34 3.93
N ILE A 40 -9.19 3.60 4.85
CA ILE A 40 -9.34 2.14 4.73
C ILE A 40 -10.60 1.76 3.95
N GLU A 41 -11.66 2.57 4.05
CA GLU A 41 -12.92 2.28 3.39
C GLU A 41 -12.73 2.30 1.87
N GLY A 42 -13.13 1.20 1.20
CA GLY A 42 -12.93 1.01 -0.23
C GLY A 42 -11.48 0.75 -0.66
N ALA A 43 -10.51 0.79 0.26
CA ALA A 43 -9.10 0.67 -0.09
C ALA A 43 -8.70 -0.72 -0.57
N ARG A 44 -7.77 -0.75 -1.52
CA ARG A 44 -6.98 -1.95 -1.85
C ARG A 44 -5.75 -1.97 -0.98
N VAL A 45 -5.62 -3.00 -0.15
CA VAL A 45 -4.55 -3.11 0.83
C VAL A 45 -3.60 -4.25 0.47
N LEU A 46 -2.30 -4.00 0.61
CA LEU A 46 -1.25 -5.01 0.59
C LEU A 46 -0.64 -5.13 1.99
N ASP A 47 -0.82 -6.29 2.63
CA ASP A 47 -0.25 -6.64 3.93
C ASP A 47 0.97 -7.53 3.72
N LEU A 48 2.17 -6.93 3.75
CA LEU A 48 3.42 -7.59 3.35
C LEU A 48 3.96 -8.58 4.37
N PHE A 49 3.56 -8.50 5.64
CA PHE A 49 4.04 -9.41 6.70
C PHE A 49 2.87 -9.85 7.56
N SER A 50 2.02 -10.70 6.98
CA SER A 50 0.67 -10.90 7.50
C SER A 50 0.62 -11.66 8.83
N GLY A 51 1.56 -12.57 9.10
CA GLY A 51 1.64 -13.28 10.37
C GLY A 51 0.36 -14.06 10.67
N SER A 52 -0.41 -13.61 11.66
CA SER A 52 -1.72 -14.20 12.00
C SER A 52 -2.88 -13.73 11.10
N GLY A 53 -2.62 -12.80 10.17
CA GLY A 53 -3.64 -12.13 9.34
C GLY A 53 -4.29 -10.93 10.03
N ALA A 54 -3.84 -10.60 11.24
CA ALA A 54 -4.49 -9.62 12.11
C ALA A 54 -4.67 -8.23 11.49
N ILE A 55 -3.70 -7.75 10.70
CA ILE A 55 -3.78 -6.45 10.03
C ILE A 55 -4.71 -6.53 8.81
N GLY A 56 -4.49 -7.51 7.92
CA GLY A 56 -5.34 -7.69 6.74
C GLY A 56 -6.82 -7.89 7.06
N LEU A 57 -7.15 -8.72 8.06
CA LEU A 57 -8.54 -8.96 8.47
C LEU A 57 -9.18 -7.71 9.11
N GLU A 58 -8.40 -6.92 9.84
CA GLU A 58 -8.88 -5.66 10.41
C GLU A 58 -9.18 -4.62 9.31
N CYS A 59 -8.36 -4.59 8.25
CA CYS A 59 -8.63 -3.75 7.07
C CYS A 59 -9.97 -4.12 6.42
N LEU A 60 -10.20 -5.41 6.17
CA LEU A 60 -11.47 -5.91 5.63
C LEU A 60 -12.65 -5.61 6.54
N SER A 61 -12.49 -5.83 7.84
CA SER A 61 -13.53 -5.52 8.83
C SER A 61 -13.93 -4.04 8.78
N ARG A 62 -12.98 -3.14 8.51
CA ARG A 62 -13.18 -1.69 8.40
C ARG A 62 -13.58 -1.21 7.01
N GLY A 63 -13.89 -2.13 6.09
CA GLY A 63 -14.45 -1.79 4.78
C GLY A 63 -13.44 -1.69 3.63
N ALA A 64 -12.21 -2.21 3.78
CA ALA A 64 -11.32 -2.38 2.64
C ALA A 64 -12.00 -3.24 1.55
N SER A 65 -11.88 -2.83 0.28
CA SER A 65 -12.51 -3.53 -0.84
C SER A 65 -11.77 -4.82 -1.22
N ARG A 66 -10.45 -4.82 -1.03
CA ARG A 66 -9.57 -5.95 -1.33
C ARG A 66 -8.37 -5.93 -0.41
N VAL A 67 -7.97 -7.10 0.08
CA VAL A 67 -6.71 -7.30 0.81
C VAL A 67 -5.90 -8.41 0.15
N VAL A 68 -4.66 -8.10 -0.19
CA VAL A 68 -3.64 -9.10 -0.55
C VAL A 68 -2.70 -9.23 0.64
N SER A 69 -2.62 -10.42 1.23
CA SER A 69 -1.72 -10.71 2.34
C SER A 69 -0.56 -11.59 1.87
N VAL A 70 0.62 -11.33 2.42
CA VAL A 70 1.85 -12.07 2.11
C VAL A 70 2.37 -12.70 3.38
N GLU A 71 2.67 -13.99 3.30
CA GLU A 71 3.22 -14.75 4.41
C GLU A 71 4.17 -15.82 3.87
N LYS A 72 5.32 -16.01 4.51
CA LYS A 72 6.33 -16.97 4.06
C LYS A 72 6.14 -18.34 4.70
N ALA A 73 5.71 -18.38 5.96
CA ALA A 73 5.54 -19.61 6.72
C ALA A 73 4.20 -20.29 6.41
N GLN A 74 4.25 -21.51 5.88
CA GLN A 74 3.04 -22.30 5.58
C GLN A 74 2.12 -22.49 6.79
N ARG A 75 2.70 -22.62 7.99
CA ARG A 75 1.93 -22.74 9.25
C ARG A 75 1.10 -21.49 9.54
N HIS A 76 1.67 -20.30 9.31
CA HIS A 76 0.96 -19.03 9.48
C HIS A 76 -0.08 -18.84 8.38
N ALA A 77 0.26 -19.19 7.13
CA ALA A 77 -0.68 -19.16 6.02
C ALA A 77 -1.94 -20.02 6.29
N ALA A 78 -1.78 -21.24 6.83
CA ALA A 78 -2.90 -22.09 7.22
C ALA A 78 -3.78 -21.43 8.32
N MET A 79 -3.16 -20.72 9.26
CA MET A 79 -3.87 -19.99 10.30
C MET A 79 -4.65 -18.79 9.76
N ILE A 80 -4.07 -18.04 8.81
CA ILE A 80 -4.75 -16.93 8.13
C ILE A 80 -6.02 -17.44 7.45
N ARG A 81 -5.95 -18.56 6.72
CA ARG A 81 -7.12 -19.19 6.08
C ARG A 81 -8.22 -19.52 7.10
N GLN A 82 -7.87 -20.15 8.22
CA GLN A 82 -8.84 -20.45 9.28
C GLN A 82 -9.44 -19.18 9.90
N ASN A 83 -8.63 -18.15 10.13
CA ASN A 83 -9.13 -16.88 10.65
C ASN A 83 -10.09 -16.22 9.67
N LEU A 84 -9.82 -16.26 8.36
CA LEU A 84 -10.73 -15.73 7.33
C LEU A 84 -12.07 -16.47 7.35
N GLU A 85 -12.06 -17.80 7.37
CA GLU A 85 -13.27 -18.62 7.45
C GLU A 85 -14.12 -18.27 8.70
N GLN A 86 -13.46 -18.02 9.83
CA GLN A 86 -14.13 -17.71 11.11
C GLN A 86 -14.51 -16.23 11.27
N SER A 87 -13.89 -15.34 10.48
CA SER A 87 -14.09 -13.89 10.55
C SER A 87 -15.44 -13.42 10.01
N GLY A 88 -16.14 -14.26 9.23
CA GLY A 88 -17.42 -13.92 8.60
C GLY A 88 -17.36 -12.67 7.72
N LEU A 89 -16.17 -12.33 7.25
CA LEU A 89 -15.95 -11.33 6.23
C LEU A 89 -16.43 -11.86 4.87
N PRO A 90 -16.79 -10.97 3.92
CA PRO A 90 -17.22 -11.39 2.59
C PRO A 90 -16.22 -12.30 1.89
N ALA A 91 -16.69 -13.31 1.17
CA ALA A 91 -15.82 -14.14 0.34
C ALA A 91 -15.23 -13.33 -0.83
N GLY A 92 -14.03 -13.70 -1.30
CA GLY A 92 -13.40 -13.10 -2.49
C GLY A 92 -12.74 -11.73 -2.30
N CYS A 93 -12.86 -11.11 -1.12
CA CYS A 93 -12.17 -9.85 -0.82
C CYS A 93 -10.73 -10.05 -0.30
N HIS A 94 -10.33 -11.27 0.01
CA HIS A 94 -8.98 -11.60 0.50
C HIS A 94 -8.24 -12.51 -0.48
N GLU A 95 -6.95 -12.24 -0.68
CA GLU A 95 -6.02 -13.10 -1.39
C GLU A 95 -4.76 -13.33 -0.55
N LEU A 96 -4.39 -14.60 -0.36
CA LEU A 96 -3.19 -14.99 0.38
C LEU A 96 -2.08 -15.47 -0.56
N ARG A 97 -0.94 -14.78 -0.55
CA ARG A 97 0.28 -15.15 -1.29
C ARG A 97 1.30 -15.78 -0.33
N VAL A 98 1.60 -17.06 -0.53
CA VAL A 98 2.55 -17.77 0.33
C VAL A 98 3.95 -17.80 -0.30
N GLN A 99 4.71 -16.71 -0.12
CA GLN A 99 6.04 -16.53 -0.72
C GLN A 99 6.87 -15.45 -0.01
N ASP A 100 8.09 -15.23 -0.49
CA ASP A 100 8.94 -14.13 -0.02
C ASP A 100 8.40 -12.77 -0.49
N VAL A 101 8.49 -11.78 0.41
CA VAL A 101 7.92 -10.44 0.23
C VAL A 101 8.59 -9.68 -0.91
N LEU A 102 9.92 -9.73 -0.99
CA LEU A 102 10.65 -8.97 -2.02
C LEU A 102 10.39 -9.57 -3.40
N THR A 103 10.33 -10.90 -3.48
CA THR A 103 9.92 -11.60 -4.71
C THR A 103 8.53 -11.17 -5.17
N LEU A 104 7.55 -11.09 -4.27
CA LEU A 104 6.20 -10.62 -4.62
C LEU A 104 6.21 -9.18 -5.12
N ILE A 105 6.92 -8.27 -4.44
CA ILE A 105 6.97 -6.85 -4.85
C ILE A 105 7.47 -6.75 -6.30
N HIS A 106 8.51 -7.50 -6.66
CA HIS A 106 9.05 -7.50 -8.02
C HIS A 106 8.07 -8.11 -9.04
N GLN A 107 7.35 -9.19 -8.68
CA GLN A 107 6.31 -9.76 -9.52
C GLN A 107 5.16 -8.77 -9.79
N LEU A 108 4.68 -8.09 -8.74
CA LEU A 108 3.59 -7.11 -8.85
C LEU A 108 4.01 -5.91 -9.71
N ALA A 109 5.24 -5.42 -9.53
CA ALA A 109 5.77 -4.32 -10.33
C ALA A 109 5.99 -4.72 -11.79
N ALA A 110 6.46 -5.94 -12.06
CA ALA A 110 6.64 -6.45 -13.41
C ALA A 110 5.31 -6.69 -14.14
N ALA A 111 4.28 -7.14 -13.42
CA ALA A 111 2.95 -7.34 -13.98
C ALA A 111 2.22 -6.03 -14.31
N ASN A 112 2.77 -4.87 -13.88
CA ASN A 112 2.13 -3.56 -13.95
C ASN A 112 0.69 -3.58 -13.42
N THR A 113 0.43 -4.46 -12.46
CA THR A 113 -0.90 -4.65 -11.89
C THR A 113 -1.24 -3.50 -10.96
N GLU A 114 -2.50 -3.07 -11.05
CA GLU A 114 -3.14 -2.00 -10.28
C GLU A 114 -2.52 -1.71 -8.91
N ALA A 115 -2.13 -0.45 -8.72
CA ALA A 115 -1.47 0.02 -7.51
C ALA A 115 -2.39 -0.03 -6.26
N PHE A 116 -1.79 -0.22 -5.10
CA PHE A 116 -2.47 -0.29 -3.80
C PHE A 116 -2.71 1.11 -3.21
N ASP A 117 -3.86 1.28 -2.55
CA ASP A 117 -4.16 2.49 -1.78
C ASP A 117 -3.37 2.52 -0.46
N LEU A 118 -3.12 1.32 0.10
CA LEU A 118 -2.45 1.14 1.37
C LEU A 118 -1.52 -0.06 1.30
N ILE A 119 -0.26 0.14 1.62
CA ILE A 119 0.69 -0.94 1.86
C ILE A 119 1.05 -0.92 3.34
N ILE A 120 1.00 -2.06 4.02
CA ILE A 120 1.40 -2.19 5.42
C ILE A 120 2.49 -3.26 5.53
N ALA A 121 3.57 -2.94 6.22
CA ALA A 121 4.62 -3.88 6.55
C ALA A 121 5.05 -3.71 8.01
N ASP A 122 4.92 -4.77 8.81
CA ASP A 122 5.51 -4.85 10.15
C ASP A 122 6.46 -6.05 10.19
N PRO A 123 7.64 -5.95 9.53
CA PRO A 123 8.55 -7.07 9.41
C PRO A 123 9.12 -7.49 10.77
N PRO A 124 9.60 -8.75 10.90
CA PRO A 124 10.33 -9.15 12.10
C PRO A 124 11.55 -8.25 12.28
N PHE A 125 11.79 -7.84 13.53
CA PHE A 125 12.86 -6.90 13.84
C PHE A 125 14.23 -7.50 13.54
N GLY A 126 15.05 -6.72 12.84
CA GLY A 126 16.46 -7.04 12.62
C GLY A 126 17.32 -6.77 13.86
N GLU A 127 18.63 -6.89 13.67
CA GLU A 127 19.60 -6.52 14.70
C GLU A 127 19.46 -5.06 15.12
N LYS A 128 19.73 -4.78 16.40
CA LYS A 128 19.74 -3.41 16.93
C LYS A 128 20.95 -2.67 16.35
N ASN A 129 20.70 -1.58 15.65
CA ASN A 129 21.71 -0.78 14.95
C ASN A 129 21.51 0.69 15.28
N VAL A 130 21.94 1.11 16.48
CA VAL A 130 21.83 2.51 16.93
C VAL A 130 23.00 3.31 16.36
N GLY A 131 22.70 4.39 15.63
CA GLY A 131 23.71 5.30 15.08
C GLY A 131 24.41 4.81 13.81
N LYS A 132 23.95 3.71 13.20
CA LYS A 132 24.43 3.20 11.91
C LYS A 132 23.24 2.79 11.05
N ARG A 133 23.33 3.01 9.74
CA ARG A 133 22.28 2.60 8.80
C ARG A 133 21.96 1.12 8.97
N SER A 134 20.67 0.85 9.08
CA SER A 134 20.14 -0.50 9.25
C SER A 134 20.40 -1.41 8.04
N ARG A 135 20.36 -2.72 8.28
CA ARG A 135 20.28 -3.77 7.26
C ARG A 135 19.03 -4.64 7.43
N SER A 136 18.08 -4.18 8.25
CA SER A 136 16.83 -4.90 8.54
C SER A 136 15.96 -5.00 7.29
N LEU A 137 14.93 -5.86 7.37
CA LEU A 137 13.92 -5.91 6.32
C LEU A 137 13.19 -4.57 6.15
N SER A 138 12.99 -3.81 7.23
CA SER A 138 12.41 -2.46 7.14
C SER A 138 13.26 -1.55 6.26
N GLN A 139 14.59 -1.54 6.43
CA GLN A 139 15.48 -0.77 5.56
C GLN A 139 15.45 -1.29 4.11
N ARG A 140 15.47 -2.61 3.92
CA ARG A 140 15.42 -3.20 2.57
C ARG A 140 14.14 -2.85 1.81
N LEU A 141 13.00 -2.72 2.51
CA LEU A 141 11.74 -2.27 1.91
C LEU A 141 11.80 -0.79 1.51
N LEU A 142 12.41 0.06 2.35
CA LEU A 142 12.64 1.48 1.98
C LEU A 142 13.52 1.60 0.74
N ASP A 143 14.58 0.79 0.68
CA ASP A 143 15.56 0.80 -0.41
C ASP A 143 15.04 0.14 -1.70
N ASP A 144 13.90 -0.56 -1.65
CA ASP A 144 13.37 -1.27 -2.82
C ASP A 144 12.77 -0.30 -3.83
N ALA A 145 13.34 -0.26 -5.03
CA ALA A 145 12.92 0.65 -6.10
C ALA A 145 11.56 0.30 -6.72
N TYR A 146 11.04 -0.91 -6.49
CA TYR A 146 9.78 -1.38 -7.05
C TYR A 146 8.60 -1.16 -6.11
N LEU A 147 8.83 -1.14 -4.79
CA LEU A 147 7.78 -0.90 -3.81
C LEU A 147 7.00 0.41 -4.02
N PRO A 148 7.64 1.57 -4.29
CA PRO A 148 6.90 2.79 -4.63
C PRO A 148 6.04 2.65 -5.89
N ARG A 149 6.45 1.82 -6.86
CA ARG A 149 5.76 1.67 -8.16
C ARG A 149 4.44 0.91 -8.05
N ILE A 150 4.27 0.11 -7.00
CA ILE A 150 3.03 -0.62 -6.72
C ILE A 150 2.11 0.11 -5.73
N LEU A 151 2.51 1.31 -5.27
CA LEU A 151 1.69 2.18 -4.44
C LEU A 151 1.04 3.26 -5.32
N LYS A 152 -0.24 3.58 -5.10
CA LYS A 152 -0.88 4.71 -5.79
C LYS A 152 -0.19 6.01 -5.41
N SER A 153 -0.26 7.02 -6.28
CA SER A 153 0.28 8.36 -6.01
C SER A 153 -0.29 9.02 -4.75
N THR A 154 -1.54 8.72 -4.40
CA THR A 154 -2.22 9.16 -3.17
C THR A 154 -2.15 8.13 -2.03
N GLY A 155 -1.51 6.99 -2.29
CA GLY A 155 -1.42 5.86 -1.40
C GLY A 155 -0.47 6.12 -0.23
N VAL A 156 -0.61 5.30 0.80
CA VAL A 156 0.22 5.37 2.00
C VAL A 156 0.91 4.04 2.21
N PHE A 157 2.21 4.07 2.48
CA PHE A 157 2.99 2.95 2.98
C PHE A 157 3.19 3.10 4.49
N VAL A 158 2.73 2.13 5.27
CA VAL A 158 2.92 2.05 6.71
C VAL A 158 4.02 1.03 6.99
N LEU A 159 5.12 1.48 7.61
CA LEU A 159 6.28 0.66 7.91
C LEU A 159 6.55 0.60 9.42
N GLY A 160 6.51 -0.62 9.96
CA GLY A 160 6.93 -0.95 11.31
C GLY A 160 8.44 -1.14 11.43
N HIS A 161 9.01 -0.64 12.52
CA HIS A 161 10.36 -0.96 12.96
C HIS A 161 10.50 -0.74 14.48
N THR A 162 11.73 -0.88 15.01
CA THR A 162 12.00 -0.54 16.42
C THR A 162 12.72 0.79 16.55
N ARG A 163 12.58 1.42 17.72
CA ARG A 163 13.33 2.64 18.06
C ARG A 163 14.86 2.45 18.00
N ARG A 164 15.33 1.20 18.12
CA ARG A 164 16.76 0.84 18.09
C ARG A 164 17.23 0.43 16.69
N ASP A 165 16.38 0.63 15.68
CA ASP A 165 16.68 0.40 14.28
C ASP A 165 16.81 1.77 13.57
N THR A 166 18.04 2.17 13.24
CA THR A 166 18.31 3.48 12.62
C THR A 166 18.09 3.38 11.10
N LEU A 167 16.88 3.71 10.66
CA LEU A 167 16.50 3.73 9.25
C LEU A 167 17.04 4.98 8.54
N THR A 168 17.47 4.81 7.28
CA THR A 168 17.76 5.88 6.33
C THR A 168 16.63 5.93 5.31
N PHE A 169 16.05 7.11 5.10
CA PHE A 169 14.92 7.29 4.18
C PHE A 169 15.45 7.80 2.85
N PRO A 170 15.33 7.03 1.76
CA PRO A 170 15.68 7.53 0.44
C PRO A 170 14.68 8.58 -0.05
N GLU A 171 15.08 9.38 -1.03
CA GLU A 171 14.30 10.54 -1.54
C GLU A 171 12.95 10.16 -2.17
N ASN A 172 12.79 8.89 -2.53
CA ASN A 172 11.56 8.31 -3.05
C ASN A 172 10.50 8.03 -1.96
N TRP A 173 10.71 8.47 -0.73
CA TRP A 173 9.72 8.38 0.35
C TRP A 173 9.58 9.71 1.10
N LEU A 174 8.36 10.24 1.13
CA LEU A 174 8.00 11.41 1.93
C LEU A 174 7.33 10.94 3.21
N ARG A 175 7.95 11.21 4.36
CA ARG A 175 7.35 10.89 5.66
C ARG A 175 6.22 11.85 5.97
N VAL A 176 5.01 11.30 6.11
CA VAL A 176 3.80 12.03 6.46
C VAL A 176 3.55 12.03 7.96
N LYS A 177 3.84 10.90 8.62
CA LYS A 177 3.61 10.75 10.06
C LYS A 177 4.54 9.69 10.65
N GLU A 178 4.89 9.89 11.91
CA GLU A 178 5.57 8.89 12.74
C GLU A 178 4.72 8.63 13.98
N MET A 179 4.68 7.37 14.43
CA MET A 179 4.06 6.99 15.69
C MET A 179 5.01 6.15 16.54
N LYS A 180 4.91 6.34 17.86
CA LYS A 180 5.77 5.68 18.85
C LYS A 180 4.92 5.01 19.91
N HIS A 181 5.20 3.75 20.20
CA HIS A 181 4.56 3.03 21.30
C HIS A 181 5.55 2.05 21.93
N GLY A 182 6.12 2.44 23.08
CA GLY A 182 7.23 1.70 23.69
C GLY A 182 8.43 1.66 22.75
N ASP A 183 8.89 0.45 22.41
CA ASP A 183 10.01 0.24 21.48
C ASP A 183 9.56 0.14 20.00
N SER A 184 8.24 0.09 19.74
CA SER A 184 7.68 -0.01 18.40
C SER A 184 7.47 1.36 17.77
N MET A 185 7.86 1.46 16.50
CA MET A 185 7.77 2.65 15.66
C MET A 185 6.93 2.31 14.43
N MET A 186 6.07 3.25 13.99
CA MET A 186 5.31 3.13 12.75
C MET A 186 5.50 4.41 11.93
N GLU A 187 6.03 4.25 10.73
CA GLU A 187 6.27 5.32 9.75
C GLU A 187 5.16 5.29 8.71
N PHE A 188 4.58 6.44 8.40
CA PHE A 188 3.58 6.61 7.34
C PHE A 188 4.23 7.42 6.24
N LEU A 189 4.37 6.82 5.06
CA LEU A 189 5.17 7.32 3.96
C LEU A 189 4.31 7.40 2.70
N ASN A 190 4.53 8.43 1.89
CA ASN A 190 4.01 8.52 0.54
C ASN A 190 5.15 8.36 -0.46
N ALA A 191 4.87 7.75 -1.61
CA ALA A 191 5.77 7.86 -2.75
C ALA A 191 5.61 9.28 -3.33
N PRO A 192 6.70 9.99 -3.68
CA PRO A 192 6.59 11.21 -4.44
C PRO A 192 5.91 10.93 -5.77
N ALA A 193 5.16 11.91 -6.28
CA ALA A 193 4.54 11.79 -7.59
C ALA A 193 5.63 11.46 -8.61
N ILE A 194 5.56 10.27 -9.21
CA ILE A 194 6.41 9.91 -10.33
C ILE A 194 5.98 10.86 -11.45
N SER A 195 6.78 11.88 -11.74
CA SER A 195 6.61 12.60 -13.00
C SER A 195 6.80 11.56 -14.09
N PRO A 196 5.86 11.43 -15.05
CA PRO A 196 6.09 10.54 -16.17
C PRO A 196 7.44 10.90 -16.80
N PRO A 197 8.26 9.92 -17.22
CA PRO A 197 9.48 10.22 -17.94
C PRO A 197 9.10 11.09 -19.15
N ASP A 198 9.71 12.28 -19.25
CA ASP A 198 9.53 13.20 -20.37
C ASP A 198 9.69 12.44 -21.68
N GLY A 199 8.60 12.23 -22.42
CA GLY A 199 8.66 11.34 -23.58
C GLY A 199 7.39 11.11 -24.40
N GLU A 200 6.23 11.64 -24.03
CA GLU A 200 5.08 11.73 -24.94
C GLU A 200 4.52 13.15 -24.89
N THR A 201 5.18 14.04 -25.64
CA THR A 201 4.50 15.22 -26.16
C THR A 201 3.42 14.70 -27.12
N SER A 202 2.20 14.62 -26.62
CA SER A 202 0.98 14.57 -27.42
C SER A 202 1.03 15.73 -28.43
N ALA A 203 1.54 15.46 -29.63
CA ALA A 203 1.33 16.31 -30.78
C ALA A 203 -0.17 16.27 -31.08
N SER A 204 -0.88 17.33 -30.73
CA SER A 204 -2.25 17.55 -31.18
C SER A 204 -2.27 17.52 -32.71
N PRO A 205 -3.22 16.80 -33.34
CA PRO A 205 -3.33 16.84 -34.79
C PRO A 205 -3.74 18.25 -35.24
N PRO A 206 -3.23 18.75 -36.38
CA PRO A 206 -3.65 20.05 -36.90
C PRO A 206 -5.15 19.98 -37.23
N THR A 207 -5.93 20.86 -36.60
CA THR A 207 -7.33 21.08 -36.92
C THR A 207 -7.43 21.72 -38.30
N ASN A 208 -7.70 20.92 -39.32
CA ASN A 208 -8.23 21.42 -40.59
C ASN A 208 -9.65 21.94 -40.34
N GLY A 209 -9.79 23.26 -40.16
CA GLY A 209 -11.08 23.95 -40.19
C GLY A 209 -11.64 23.97 -41.62
N PRO A 210 -12.96 23.82 -41.81
CA PRO A 210 -13.58 23.87 -43.13
C PRO A 210 -13.55 25.31 -43.68
N PRO A 211 -13.49 25.51 -45.01
CA PRO A 211 -13.51 26.83 -45.60
C PRO A 211 -14.88 27.49 -45.40
N SER A 212 -14.84 28.75 -44.96
CA SER A 212 -16.00 29.61 -44.75
C SER A 212 -16.67 29.97 -46.08
N PRO A 213 -18.01 29.90 -46.22
CA PRO A 213 -18.70 30.36 -47.42
C PRO A 213 -19.25 31.79 -47.27
N ALA A 214 -19.08 32.54 -48.36
CA ALA A 214 -19.89 33.66 -48.86
C ALA A 214 -19.83 35.03 -48.15
N ASP A 215 -19.50 36.05 -48.93
CA ASP A 215 -20.34 37.22 -49.26
C ASP A 215 -19.45 38.30 -49.91
N ASP A 216 -19.84 39.10 -50.88
CA ASP A 216 -20.93 39.17 -51.86
C ASP A 216 -20.53 40.37 -52.76
N ALA A 217 -21.22 40.51 -53.88
CA ALA A 217 -21.52 41.76 -54.58
C ALA A 217 -20.89 42.01 -55.98
N PRO A 218 -21.72 42.54 -56.92
CA PRO A 218 -21.48 42.51 -58.35
C PRO A 218 -20.71 43.73 -58.85
N ARG A 219 -20.05 43.60 -60.01
CA ARG A 219 -19.57 44.75 -60.79
C ARG A 219 -20.52 45.01 -61.95
N ASP A 220 -21.11 46.20 -61.92
CA ASP A 220 -21.89 46.84 -62.97
C ASP A 220 -21.00 47.19 -64.19
N PRO A 221 -21.45 47.04 -65.45
CA PRO A 221 -20.65 47.36 -66.61
C PRO A 221 -21.03 48.73 -67.18
N ALA A 222 -20.15 49.72 -67.01
CA ALA A 222 -20.15 50.91 -67.85
C ALA A 222 -18.73 51.50 -67.91
N ASP A 223 -18.13 51.42 -69.10
CA ASP A 223 -17.51 52.52 -69.87
C ASP A 223 -16.23 52.06 -70.60
N ARG A 224 -16.39 51.85 -71.93
CA ARG A 224 -15.40 51.80 -73.03
C ARG A 224 -14.50 50.56 -73.22
#